data_AF-A0A7U6KST8-F1
#
_entry.id   AF-A0A7U6KST8-F1
#
_cell.length_a   1.000
_cell.length_b   1.000
_cell.length_c   1.000
_cell.angle_alpha   90.00
_cell.angle_beta   90.00
_cell.angle_gamma   90.00
#
_symmetry.space_group_name_H-M   'P 1'
#
loop_
_entity.id
_entity.type
_entity.pdbx_description
1 polymer ?
#
loop_
_entity_poly.entity_id
_entity_poly.type
_entity_poly.pdbx_seq_one_letter_code
_entity_poly.pdbx_strand_id
1 'polypeptide(L)'
;MNVKTSLEMSKDISKPEQLITEHIDIWTSAILAKSTSGRGSSKKYELYGITKLRELILELAVYGKLIPQDPTDEPAAVLLERIAVEKSQLVKDKKIKKQKALPSLEEAGVEQNTLPQGWTWAFMPQVIAHDDYAIKRGPFGSALKKAYFVNSGYKVYEQQHAINDDFSRGEYYIDETKFNELKAFEVKPYDLIISCSGTVGKVAIAPPNMERGVINQALLKIALNNNALINEYFKILFPAFFMRTDTLSDLKGTAQKNMVSVDTLRKEPFPYPPLAEQRRIVAKVDELMLLCDQLEQQTEASIDAHATLVEVLLSTLTDSADADELAQNWARIAEHFDSLFTTEQSIDALKQTVLQLAVMGKLVSQSSDDEPASVLLEKIAEEKEQLIQEKKIKPRKALPPIEDEERLFDLPLGWEWCRLDDICDGITSGSTPPKSSFIDDTGIPYLKVYNIRNQK
;
A
#
# COMPACT_ATOMS: atom_id res chain seq x y z
N MET A 1 -17.33 10.91 -9.30
CA MET A 1 -18.03 9.61 -9.30
C MET A 1 -17.18 8.62 -8.55
N ASN A 2 -17.75 7.89 -7.60
CA ASN A 2 -17.01 6.96 -6.75
C ASN A 2 -16.65 5.72 -7.59
N VAL A 3 -15.38 5.29 -7.62
CA VAL A 3 -14.90 4.12 -8.39
C VAL A 3 -15.71 2.86 -8.05
N LYS A 4 -16.24 2.79 -6.82
CA LYS A 4 -17.20 1.77 -6.38
C LYS A 4 -18.47 1.70 -7.22
N THR A 5 -19.02 2.85 -7.61
CA THR A 5 -20.29 2.95 -8.33
C THR A 5 -20.13 2.63 -9.82
N SER A 6 -18.97 2.90 -10.42
CA SER A 6 -18.70 2.56 -11.82
C SER A 6 -18.45 1.07 -12.02
N LEU A 7 -17.81 0.39 -11.07
CA LEU A 7 -17.59 -1.07 -11.11
C LEU A 7 -18.84 -1.88 -10.76
N GLU A 8 -19.75 -1.35 -9.94
CA GLU A 8 -21.04 -2.01 -9.65
C GLU A 8 -22.03 -1.94 -10.84
N MET A 9 -21.79 -1.08 -11.83
CA MET A 9 -22.66 -0.90 -13.00
C MET A 9 -22.34 -1.80 -14.21
N SER A 10 -21.25 -2.57 -14.20
CA SER A 10 -20.93 -3.51 -15.31
C SER A 10 -21.11 -4.97 -14.89
N LYS A 11 -22.34 -5.37 -14.55
CA LYS A 11 -22.67 -6.80 -14.42
C LYS A 11 -22.79 -7.52 -15.77
N ASP A 12 -22.66 -6.79 -16.88
CA ASP A 12 -22.58 -7.36 -18.23
C ASP A 12 -21.11 -7.37 -18.70
N ILE A 13 -20.35 -8.36 -18.21
CA ILE A 13 -18.95 -8.59 -18.60
C ILE A 13 -18.96 -9.50 -19.84
N SER A 14 -19.60 -9.06 -20.93
CA SER A 14 -19.60 -9.81 -22.18
C SER A 14 -18.27 -9.67 -22.94
N LYS A 15 -17.47 -8.63 -22.64
CA LYS A 15 -16.15 -8.34 -23.23
C LYS A 15 -15.18 -7.73 -22.20
N PRO A 16 -14.60 -8.54 -21.31
CA PRO A 16 -13.69 -8.05 -20.27
C PRO A 16 -12.45 -7.32 -20.81
N GLU A 17 -12.02 -7.62 -22.03
CA GLU A 17 -10.91 -6.93 -22.70
C GLU A 17 -11.24 -5.46 -22.92
N GLN A 18 -12.48 -5.15 -23.32
CA GLN A 18 -12.94 -3.76 -23.51
C GLN A 18 -12.94 -3.00 -22.19
N LEU A 19 -13.35 -3.63 -21.09
CA LEU A 19 -13.35 -3.00 -19.77
C LEU A 19 -11.93 -2.64 -19.28
N ILE A 20 -10.93 -3.42 -19.67
CA ILE A 20 -9.53 -3.13 -19.38
C ILE A 20 -9.03 -1.98 -20.27
N THR A 21 -9.26 -2.07 -21.58
CA THR A 21 -8.66 -1.13 -22.55
C THR A 21 -9.38 0.22 -22.64
N GLU A 22 -10.71 0.25 -22.58
CA GLU A 22 -11.52 1.48 -22.72
C GLU A 22 -11.47 2.38 -21.47
N HIS A 23 -10.94 1.85 -20.36
CA HIS A 23 -10.82 2.56 -19.09
C HIS A 23 -9.37 2.71 -18.64
N ILE A 24 -8.40 2.60 -19.56
CA ILE A 24 -6.97 2.71 -19.24
C ILE A 24 -6.64 4.02 -18.51
N ASP A 25 -7.25 5.13 -18.92
CA ASP A 25 -7.05 6.44 -18.29
C ASP A 25 -7.54 6.46 -16.83
N ILE A 26 -8.62 5.73 -16.52
CA ILE A 26 -9.14 5.61 -15.16
C ILE A 26 -8.17 4.78 -14.31
N TRP A 27 -7.62 3.69 -14.88
CA TRP A 27 -6.68 2.83 -14.17
C TRP A 27 -5.37 3.56 -13.83
N THR A 28 -4.88 4.42 -14.73
CA THR A 28 -3.63 5.16 -14.52
C THR A 28 -3.80 6.45 -13.72
N SER A 29 -4.95 7.13 -13.79
CA SER A 29 -5.18 8.41 -13.09
C SER A 29 -5.74 8.26 -11.67
N ALA A 30 -6.30 7.11 -11.30
CA ALA A 30 -6.87 6.91 -9.97
C ALA A 30 -5.77 6.74 -8.90
N ILE A 31 -5.38 7.87 -8.29
CA ILE A 31 -4.34 7.97 -7.27
C ILE A 31 -4.98 8.33 -5.92
N LEU A 32 -4.62 7.60 -4.86
CA LEU A 32 -5.04 7.90 -3.49
C LEU A 32 -3.89 8.50 -2.67
N ALA A 33 -4.18 9.55 -1.90
CA ALA A 33 -3.26 10.06 -0.89
C ALA A 33 -3.14 9.06 0.27
N LYS A 34 -1.92 8.70 0.65
CA LYS A 34 -1.67 7.91 1.86
C LYS A 34 -1.54 8.81 3.07
N SER A 35 -2.23 8.49 4.16
CA SER A 35 -2.02 9.17 5.44
C SER A 35 -0.61 8.83 5.97
N THR A 36 0.16 9.87 6.32
CA THR A 36 1.55 9.79 6.81
C THR A 36 1.69 9.17 8.21
N SER A 37 0.65 8.52 8.72
CA SER A 37 0.58 7.97 10.09
C SER A 37 1.32 6.62 10.26
N GLY A 38 1.89 6.05 9.20
CA GLY A 38 2.51 4.71 9.21
C GLY A 38 4.00 4.72 8.89
N ARG A 39 4.80 3.99 9.71
CA ARG A 39 6.19 3.66 9.37
C ARG A 39 6.19 2.58 8.28
N GLY A 40 6.56 2.90 7.05
CA GLY A 40 6.85 1.85 6.07
C GLY A 40 6.84 2.16 4.57
N SER A 41 6.53 3.37 4.12
CA SER A 41 6.59 3.70 2.68
C SER A 41 7.03 5.14 2.48
N SER A 42 8.06 5.37 1.66
CA SER A 42 8.53 6.72 1.29
C SER A 42 7.53 7.47 0.41
N LYS A 43 6.67 6.75 -0.32
CA LYS A 43 5.71 7.33 -1.26
C LYS A 43 4.45 7.83 -0.54
N LYS A 44 4.08 9.10 -0.80
CA LYS A 44 2.90 9.79 -0.24
C LYS A 44 1.58 9.39 -0.92
N TYR A 45 1.63 8.57 -1.96
CA TYR A 45 0.48 8.17 -2.78
C TYR A 45 0.43 6.66 -3.03
N GLU A 46 -0.71 6.19 -3.50
CA GLU A 46 -0.96 4.82 -3.97
C GLU A 46 -1.65 4.86 -5.34
N LEU A 47 -1.11 4.12 -6.31
CA LEU A 47 -1.69 3.94 -7.64
C LEU A 47 -2.87 2.97 -7.59
N TYR A 48 -3.95 3.41 -6.95
CA TYR A 48 -5.11 2.60 -6.62
C TYR A 48 -5.77 1.98 -7.85
N GLY A 49 -5.87 2.72 -8.96
CA GLY A 49 -6.42 2.20 -10.21
C GLY A 49 -5.67 0.97 -10.73
N ILE A 50 -4.33 1.04 -10.79
CA ILE A 50 -3.49 -0.10 -11.22
C ILE A 50 -3.63 -1.27 -10.24
N THR A 51 -3.69 -1.02 -8.92
CA THR A 51 -3.98 -2.07 -7.93
C THR A 51 -5.30 -2.76 -8.22
N LYS A 52 -6.37 -2.01 -8.57
CA LYS A 52 -7.67 -2.57 -8.92
C LYS A 52 -7.68 -3.29 -10.26
N LEU A 53 -6.91 -2.82 -11.23
CA LEU A 53 -6.73 -3.52 -12.50
C LEU A 53 -6.12 -4.91 -12.28
N ARG A 54 -5.09 -5.03 -11.44
CA ARG A 54 -4.49 -6.34 -11.08
C ARG A 54 -5.51 -7.26 -10.40
N GLU A 55 -6.28 -6.73 -9.45
CA GLU A 55 -7.35 -7.49 -8.79
C GLU A 55 -8.41 -8.01 -9.77
N LEU A 56 -8.79 -7.17 -10.75
CA LEU A 56 -9.75 -7.54 -11.80
C LEU A 56 -9.19 -8.62 -12.73
N ILE A 57 -7.94 -8.50 -13.18
CA ILE A 57 -7.30 -9.51 -14.04
C ILE A 57 -7.31 -10.89 -13.37
N LEU A 58 -6.94 -10.95 -12.08
CA LEU A 58 -6.95 -12.20 -11.33
C LEU A 58 -8.37 -12.76 -11.15
N GLU A 59 -9.36 -11.88 -10.95
CA GLU A 59 -10.76 -12.28 -10.87
C GLU A 59 -11.27 -12.89 -12.19
N LEU A 60 -11.01 -12.21 -13.31
CA LEU A 60 -11.37 -12.71 -14.64
C LEU A 60 -10.70 -14.06 -14.94
N ALA A 61 -9.45 -14.26 -14.47
CA ALA A 61 -8.73 -15.52 -14.63
C ALA A 61 -9.44 -16.69 -13.95
N VAL A 62 -9.86 -16.52 -12.68
CA VAL A 62 -10.47 -17.61 -11.89
C VAL A 62 -11.93 -17.90 -12.24
N TYR A 63 -12.61 -16.96 -12.90
CA TYR A 63 -13.96 -17.17 -13.41
C TYR A 63 -14.00 -17.59 -14.88
N GLY A 64 -12.84 -17.82 -15.50
CA GLY A 64 -12.72 -18.28 -16.89
C GLY A 64 -13.19 -17.25 -17.92
N LYS A 65 -13.07 -15.97 -17.58
CA LYS A 65 -13.43 -14.83 -18.44
C LYS A 65 -12.21 -14.14 -19.03
N LEU A 66 -10.99 -14.53 -18.65
CA LEU A 66 -9.77 -13.87 -19.11
C LEU A 66 -9.34 -14.29 -20.53
N ILE A 67 -9.61 -15.55 -20.90
CA ILE A 67 -9.27 -16.10 -22.21
C ILE A 67 -10.44 -16.95 -22.74
N PRO A 68 -10.60 -17.10 -24.07
CA PRO A 68 -11.59 -18.01 -24.63
C PRO A 68 -11.29 -19.48 -24.28
N GLN A 69 -12.35 -20.25 -24.01
CA GLN A 69 -12.24 -21.70 -23.84
C GLN A 69 -11.92 -22.39 -25.18
N ASP A 70 -11.11 -23.45 -25.13
CA ASP A 70 -10.80 -24.29 -26.29
C ASP A 70 -11.64 -25.59 -26.25
N PRO A 71 -12.58 -25.81 -27.18
CA PRO A 71 -13.40 -27.02 -27.20
C PRO A 71 -12.62 -28.33 -27.39
N THR A 72 -11.35 -28.26 -27.80
CA THR A 72 -10.47 -29.42 -28.00
C THR A 72 -9.72 -29.84 -26.74
N ASP A 73 -9.74 -29.03 -25.69
CA ASP A 73 -9.13 -29.38 -24.41
C ASP A 73 -9.83 -30.60 -23.77
N GLU A 74 -9.04 -31.44 -23.09
CA GLU A 74 -9.60 -32.50 -22.22
C GLU A 74 -10.43 -31.83 -21.11
N PRO A 75 -11.73 -32.15 -20.97
CA PRO A 75 -12.56 -31.56 -19.93
C PRO A 75 -12.01 -31.86 -18.53
N ALA A 76 -12.06 -30.87 -17.65
CA ALA A 76 -11.49 -30.96 -16.31
C ALA A 76 -12.07 -32.13 -15.48
N ALA A 77 -13.35 -32.47 -15.72
CA ALA A 77 -14.02 -33.61 -15.09
C ALA A 77 -13.34 -34.97 -15.41
N VAL A 78 -12.85 -35.15 -16.64
CA VAL A 78 -12.17 -36.39 -17.07
C VAL A 78 -10.85 -36.56 -16.31
N LEU A 79 -10.11 -35.47 -16.10
CA LEU A 79 -8.89 -35.49 -15.32
C LEU A 79 -9.16 -35.81 -13.84
N LEU A 80 -10.21 -35.24 -13.23
CA LEU A 80 -10.61 -35.57 -11.87
C LEU A 80 -11.01 -37.04 -11.71
N GLU A 81 -11.71 -37.61 -12.70
CA GLU A 81 -12.06 -39.03 -12.70
C GLU A 81 -10.82 -39.92 -12.73
N ARG A 82 -9.84 -39.62 -13.61
CA ARG A 82 -8.56 -40.34 -13.67
C ARG A 82 -7.82 -40.28 -12.33
N ILE A 83 -7.75 -39.11 -11.70
CA ILE A 83 -7.14 -38.94 -10.38
C ILE A 83 -7.91 -39.71 -9.31
N ALA A 84 -9.24 -39.77 -9.37
CA ALA A 84 -10.05 -40.53 -8.43
C ALA A 84 -9.79 -42.04 -8.53
N VAL A 85 -9.61 -42.56 -9.76
CA VAL A 85 -9.23 -43.97 -10.02
C VAL A 85 -7.83 -44.25 -9.45
N GLU A 86 -6.85 -43.40 -9.74
CA GLU A 86 -5.49 -43.51 -9.19
C GLU A 86 -5.50 -43.51 -7.66
N LYS A 87 -6.21 -42.55 -7.03
CA LYS A 87 -6.37 -42.49 -5.57
C LYS A 87 -6.97 -43.75 -5.00
N SER A 88 -8.03 -44.26 -5.63
CA SER A 88 -8.70 -45.48 -5.21
C SER A 88 -7.76 -46.69 -5.26
N GLN A 89 -6.90 -46.77 -6.28
CA GLN A 89 -5.88 -47.81 -6.37
C GLN A 89 -4.80 -47.65 -5.29
N LEU A 90 -4.29 -46.45 -5.03
CA LEU A 90 -3.31 -46.20 -3.97
C LEU A 90 -3.85 -46.51 -2.56
N VAL A 91 -5.15 -46.31 -2.32
CA VAL A 91 -5.82 -46.71 -1.08
C VAL A 91 -5.91 -48.24 -0.98
N LYS A 92 -6.25 -48.95 -2.08
CA LYS A 92 -6.25 -50.43 -2.12
C LYS A 92 -4.85 -51.01 -1.86
N ASP A 93 -3.82 -50.38 -2.42
CA ASP A 93 -2.42 -50.72 -2.23
C ASP A 93 -1.89 -50.38 -0.81
N LYS A 94 -2.70 -49.73 0.04
CA LYS A 94 -2.31 -49.23 1.38
C LYS A 94 -1.16 -48.22 1.36
N LYS A 95 -0.92 -47.55 0.22
CA LYS A 95 0.10 -46.50 0.08
C LYS A 95 -0.35 -45.18 0.68
N ILE A 96 -1.66 -44.91 0.67
CA ILE A 96 -2.27 -43.73 1.31
C ILE A 96 -3.49 -44.12 2.13
N LYS A 97 -3.83 -43.28 3.12
CA LYS A 97 -5.04 -43.45 3.93
C LYS A 97 -6.30 -43.07 3.16
N LYS A 98 -7.40 -43.75 3.47
CA LYS A 98 -8.73 -43.38 2.97
C LYS A 98 -9.10 -41.98 3.49
N GLN A 99 -9.41 -41.07 2.58
CA GLN A 99 -9.82 -39.71 2.92
C GLN A 99 -11.29 -39.67 3.39
N LYS A 100 -11.65 -38.61 4.12
CA LYS A 100 -13.05 -38.34 4.49
C LYS A 100 -13.89 -38.12 3.23
N ALA A 101 -15.18 -38.43 3.31
CA ALA A 101 -16.13 -38.09 2.26
C ALA A 101 -16.16 -36.57 2.04
N LEU A 102 -16.21 -36.17 0.77
CA LEU A 102 -16.40 -34.79 0.36
C LEU A 102 -17.90 -34.47 0.35
N PRO A 103 -18.30 -33.22 0.63
CA PRO A 103 -19.69 -32.80 0.49
C PRO A 103 -20.14 -32.85 -0.98
N SER A 104 -21.44 -32.94 -1.21
CA SER A 104 -22.01 -32.72 -2.55
C SER A 104 -21.89 -31.24 -2.96
N LEU A 105 -22.02 -30.94 -4.26
CA LEU A 105 -22.02 -29.56 -4.73
C LEU A 105 -23.22 -28.76 -4.19
N GLU A 106 -24.37 -29.41 -4.01
CA GLU A 106 -25.56 -28.83 -3.39
C GLU A 106 -25.31 -28.48 -1.92
N GLU A 107 -24.69 -29.39 -1.16
CA GLU A 107 -24.31 -29.15 0.24
C GLU A 107 -23.27 -28.03 0.37
N ALA A 108 -22.44 -27.84 -0.65
CA ALA A 108 -21.46 -26.76 -0.73
C ALA A 108 -22.05 -25.44 -1.27
N GLY A 109 -23.34 -25.41 -1.63
CA GLY A 109 -24.03 -24.20 -2.06
C GLY A 109 -23.64 -23.68 -3.44
N VAL A 110 -23.10 -24.53 -4.33
CA VAL A 110 -22.69 -24.13 -5.68
C VAL A 110 -23.49 -24.84 -6.77
N GLU A 111 -23.91 -24.08 -7.79
CA GLU A 111 -24.65 -24.59 -8.94
C GLU A 111 -23.71 -25.09 -10.04
N GLN A 112 -24.01 -26.25 -10.62
CA GLN A 112 -23.18 -26.92 -11.62
C GLN A 112 -23.09 -26.16 -12.96
N ASN A 113 -24.12 -25.38 -13.33
CA ASN A 113 -24.24 -24.73 -14.64
C ASN A 113 -23.66 -23.30 -14.69
N THR A 114 -22.90 -22.90 -13.68
CA THR A 114 -22.34 -21.53 -13.58
C THR A 114 -20.95 -21.40 -14.19
N LEU A 115 -20.31 -22.52 -14.56
CA LEU A 115 -18.94 -22.56 -15.03
C LEU A 115 -18.85 -22.55 -16.57
N PRO A 116 -17.73 -22.06 -17.13
CA PRO A 116 -17.46 -22.12 -18.56
C PRO A 116 -17.39 -23.55 -19.10
N GLN A 117 -17.47 -23.69 -20.43
CA GLN A 117 -17.34 -24.98 -21.10
C GLN A 117 -16.02 -25.67 -20.73
N GLY A 118 -16.10 -26.95 -20.37
CA GLY A 118 -14.93 -27.78 -20.03
C GLY A 118 -14.48 -27.68 -18.57
N TRP A 119 -14.98 -26.70 -17.81
CA TRP A 119 -14.68 -26.53 -16.39
C TRP A 119 -15.57 -27.44 -15.52
N THR A 120 -15.11 -27.73 -14.31
CA THR A 120 -15.91 -28.38 -13.28
C THR A 120 -15.61 -27.78 -11.92
N TRP A 121 -16.47 -28.02 -10.93
CA TRP A 121 -16.13 -27.78 -9.54
C TRP A 121 -15.20 -28.88 -9.02
N ALA A 122 -14.19 -28.50 -8.26
CA ALA A 122 -13.27 -29.43 -7.58
C ALA A 122 -13.08 -29.06 -6.12
N PHE A 123 -12.62 -30.03 -5.31
CA PHE A 123 -12.24 -29.83 -3.92
C PHE A 123 -10.74 -30.04 -3.74
N MET A 124 -10.13 -29.31 -2.79
CA MET A 124 -8.68 -29.41 -2.54
C MET A 124 -8.17 -30.85 -2.35
N PRO A 125 -8.86 -31.75 -1.61
CA PRO A 125 -8.42 -33.14 -1.47
C PRO A 125 -8.29 -33.90 -2.79
N GLN A 126 -8.96 -33.47 -3.87
CA GLN A 126 -8.89 -34.10 -5.19
C GLN A 126 -7.62 -33.71 -5.96
N VAL A 127 -7.03 -32.53 -5.70
CA VAL A 127 -5.91 -31.97 -6.46
C VAL A 127 -4.57 -31.91 -5.71
N ILE A 128 -4.55 -32.21 -4.41
CA ILE A 128 -3.29 -32.32 -3.63
C ILE A 128 -2.54 -33.63 -3.91
N ALA A 129 -1.23 -33.60 -3.64
CA ALA A 129 -0.34 -34.75 -3.72
C ALA A 129 -0.80 -35.92 -2.83
N HIS A 130 -0.40 -37.14 -3.19
CA HIS A 130 -0.65 -38.36 -2.41
C HIS A 130 0.29 -38.49 -1.21
N ASP A 131 0.31 -37.49 -0.34
CA ASP A 131 1.14 -37.42 0.87
C ASP A 131 0.24 -37.08 2.09
N ASP A 132 0.41 -37.79 3.21
CA ASP A 132 -0.37 -37.61 4.44
C ASP A 132 -0.27 -36.17 5.00
N TYR A 133 0.78 -35.45 4.65
CA TYR A 133 1.07 -34.06 5.01
C TYR A 133 1.08 -33.11 3.82
N ALA A 134 0.44 -33.50 2.70
CA ALA A 134 0.28 -32.65 1.53
C ALA A 134 -0.46 -31.35 1.83
N ILE A 135 -1.27 -31.28 2.89
CA ILE A 135 -1.83 -30.02 3.37
C ILE A 135 -1.72 -29.98 4.89
N LYS A 136 -0.94 -29.02 5.41
CA LYS A 136 -0.66 -28.94 6.84
C LYS A 136 -0.45 -27.51 7.30
N ARG A 137 -1.25 -27.10 8.27
CA ARG A 137 -1.06 -25.83 8.98
C ARG A 137 0.20 -25.93 9.84
N GLY A 138 0.93 -24.84 10.02
CA GLY A 138 2.13 -24.81 10.85
C GLY A 138 1.89 -25.29 12.29
N PRO A 139 2.95 -25.72 12.99
CA PRO A 139 2.84 -26.25 14.33
C PRO A 139 2.35 -25.16 15.29
N PHE A 140 1.32 -25.47 16.09
CA PHE A 140 0.75 -24.54 17.06
C PHE A 140 1.35 -24.73 18.47
N GLY A 141 1.34 -23.66 19.26
CA GLY A 141 1.67 -23.73 20.69
C GLY A 141 3.17 -23.80 20.97
N SER A 142 3.56 -24.61 21.97
CA SER A 142 4.94 -24.73 22.47
C SER A 142 5.90 -25.44 21.51
N ALA A 143 5.45 -25.86 20.33
CA ALA A 143 6.22 -26.66 19.39
C ALA A 143 7.41 -25.90 18.77
N LEU A 144 7.34 -24.56 18.66
CA LEU A 144 8.41 -23.72 18.12
C LEU A 144 8.59 -22.45 18.99
N LYS A 145 9.46 -22.52 20.00
CA LYS A 145 9.80 -21.41 20.90
C LYS A 145 11.16 -20.82 20.54
N LYS A 146 11.41 -19.58 20.98
CA LYS A 146 12.70 -18.89 20.84
C LYS A 146 13.90 -19.72 21.31
N ALA A 147 13.73 -20.55 22.34
CA ALA A 147 14.79 -21.41 22.88
C ALA A 147 15.26 -22.53 21.92
N TYR A 148 14.49 -22.84 20.87
CA TYR A 148 14.88 -23.83 19.87
C TYR A 148 15.62 -23.21 18.68
N PHE A 149 15.71 -21.88 18.61
CA PHE A 149 16.38 -21.22 17.49
C PHE A 149 17.90 -21.27 17.67
N VAL A 150 18.57 -21.65 16.60
CA VAL A 150 20.03 -21.74 16.48
C VAL A 150 20.48 -20.82 15.35
N ASN A 151 21.78 -20.52 15.30
CA ASN A 151 22.36 -19.59 14.30
C ASN A 151 22.45 -20.19 12.88
N SER A 152 22.39 -21.51 12.74
CA SER A 152 22.45 -22.21 11.45
C SER A 152 21.87 -23.62 11.59
N GLY A 153 21.31 -24.17 10.51
CA GLY A 153 20.66 -25.48 10.52
C GLY A 153 19.55 -25.55 9.49
N TYR A 154 18.36 -25.95 9.92
CA TYR A 154 17.18 -26.04 9.07
C TYR A 154 16.33 -24.77 9.22
N LYS A 155 15.95 -24.16 8.09
CA LYS A 155 15.24 -22.87 8.07
C LYS A 155 13.84 -22.96 8.68
N VAL A 156 13.39 -21.87 9.28
CA VAL A 156 12.01 -21.69 9.74
C VAL A 156 11.33 -20.66 8.86
N TYR A 157 10.41 -21.12 8.03
CA TYR A 157 9.61 -20.25 7.18
C TYR A 157 8.50 -19.57 7.97
N GLU A 158 8.48 -18.24 7.91
CA GLU A 158 7.49 -17.35 8.50
C GLU A 158 6.62 -16.66 7.45
N GLN A 159 5.58 -15.95 7.89
CA GLN A 159 4.63 -15.24 7.01
C GLN A 159 5.30 -14.31 5.98
N GLN A 160 6.44 -13.70 6.31
CA GLN A 160 7.14 -12.78 5.41
C GLN A 160 7.61 -13.46 4.12
N HIS A 161 7.91 -14.76 4.13
CA HIS A 161 8.32 -15.49 2.94
C HIS A 161 7.16 -15.62 1.95
N ALA A 162 5.96 -15.91 2.47
CA ALA A 162 4.75 -15.97 1.65
C ALA A 162 4.29 -14.59 1.16
N ILE A 163 4.41 -13.55 2.01
CA ILE A 163 3.98 -12.18 1.69
C ILE A 163 4.86 -11.55 0.61
N ASN A 164 6.17 -11.78 0.68
CA ASN A 164 7.14 -11.20 -0.25
C ASN A 164 7.54 -12.15 -1.38
N ASP A 165 6.99 -13.36 -1.42
CA ASP A 165 7.34 -14.41 -2.39
C ASP A 165 8.86 -14.67 -2.45
N ASP A 166 9.50 -14.68 -1.27
CA ASP A 166 10.96 -14.73 -1.13
C ASP A 166 11.37 -15.66 0.04
N PHE A 167 11.90 -16.82 -0.32
CA PHE A 167 12.35 -17.86 0.61
C PHE A 167 13.76 -17.62 1.19
N SER A 168 14.48 -16.60 0.70
CA SER A 168 15.81 -16.26 1.21
C SER A 168 15.77 -15.45 2.50
N ARG A 169 14.67 -14.71 2.74
CA ARG A 169 14.48 -13.88 3.94
C ARG A 169 14.56 -14.69 5.22
N GLY A 170 14.71 -13.99 6.35
CA GLY A 170 14.60 -14.57 7.68
C GLY A 170 15.86 -15.32 8.15
N GLU A 171 16.11 -15.21 9.45
CA GLU A 171 17.33 -15.70 10.10
C GLU A 171 17.05 -16.78 11.16
N TYR A 172 15.85 -17.37 11.14
CA TYR A 172 15.48 -18.39 12.11
C TYR A 172 15.80 -19.78 11.59
N TYR A 173 16.63 -20.49 12.34
CA TYR A 173 16.99 -21.87 12.09
C TYR A 173 16.71 -22.74 13.32
N ILE A 174 16.48 -24.02 13.10
CA ILE A 174 16.39 -25.06 14.13
C ILE A 174 17.45 -26.14 13.87
N ASP A 175 17.85 -26.86 14.92
CA ASP A 175 18.77 -27.97 14.80
C ASP A 175 18.12 -29.21 14.16
N GLU A 176 18.94 -30.22 13.86
CA GLU A 176 18.47 -31.46 13.24
C GLU A 176 17.48 -32.24 14.11
N THR A 177 17.69 -32.26 15.42
CA THR A 177 16.78 -32.94 16.37
C THR A 177 15.39 -32.36 16.26
N LYS A 178 15.28 -31.02 16.33
CA LYS A 178 14.00 -30.32 16.28
C LYS A 178 13.37 -30.38 14.90
N PHE A 179 14.18 -30.33 13.84
CA PHE A 179 13.71 -30.52 12.49
C PHE A 179 13.08 -31.90 12.29
N ASN A 180 13.71 -32.96 12.80
CA ASN A 180 13.18 -34.32 12.72
C ASN A 180 11.89 -34.49 13.54
N GLU A 181 11.75 -33.83 14.70
CA GLU A 181 10.48 -33.76 15.43
C GLU A 181 9.37 -33.08 14.61
N LEU A 182 9.72 -32.04 13.85
CA LEU A 182 8.80 -31.23 13.04
C LEU A 182 8.76 -31.65 11.57
N LYS A 183 9.24 -32.85 11.24
CA LYS A 183 9.39 -33.33 9.86
C LYS A 183 8.11 -33.23 9.03
N ALA A 184 6.96 -33.42 9.66
CA ALA A 184 5.66 -33.31 9.01
C ALA A 184 5.35 -31.89 8.47
N PHE A 185 6.03 -30.84 8.95
CA PHE A 185 5.90 -29.46 8.53
C PHE A 185 7.01 -29.01 7.55
N GLU A 186 7.86 -29.95 7.11
CA GLU A 186 8.89 -29.68 6.10
C GLU A 186 8.24 -29.18 4.81
N VAL A 187 8.85 -28.13 4.26
CA VAL A 187 8.55 -27.60 2.93
C VAL A 187 9.53 -28.22 1.96
N LYS A 188 9.01 -28.87 0.92
CA LYS A 188 9.81 -29.43 -0.16
C LYS A 188 9.87 -28.42 -1.33
N PRO A 189 10.88 -28.51 -2.21
CA PRO A 189 10.84 -27.82 -3.49
C PRO A 189 9.50 -27.94 -4.19
N TYR A 190 8.99 -26.83 -4.71
CA TYR A 190 7.68 -26.70 -5.37
C TYR A 190 6.45 -26.87 -4.47
N ASP A 191 6.59 -27.07 -3.15
CA ASP A 191 5.46 -26.89 -2.24
C ASP A 191 5.04 -25.41 -2.21
N LEU A 192 3.78 -25.14 -1.92
CA LEU A 192 3.25 -23.80 -1.71
C LEU A 192 3.18 -23.49 -0.21
N ILE A 193 3.53 -22.26 0.16
CA ILE A 193 3.26 -21.71 1.48
C ILE A 193 2.28 -20.55 1.39
N ILE A 194 1.35 -20.48 2.34
CA ILE A 194 0.28 -19.49 2.36
C ILE A 194 0.31 -18.73 3.69
N SER A 195 0.28 -17.40 3.65
CA SER A 195 0.21 -16.55 4.83
C SER A 195 -1.17 -16.61 5.47
N CYS A 196 -1.22 -16.75 6.79
CA CYS A 196 -2.47 -17.04 7.49
C CYS A 196 -2.70 -16.24 8.77
N SER A 197 -1.80 -15.31 9.09
CA SER A 197 -1.95 -14.38 10.22
C SER A 197 -1.56 -12.98 9.77
N GLY A 198 -2.24 -11.95 10.26
CA GLY A 198 -2.02 -10.56 9.84
C GLY A 198 -2.43 -10.33 8.39
N THR A 199 -1.48 -10.45 7.45
CA THR A 199 -1.75 -10.43 6.01
C THR A 199 -2.05 -11.85 5.55
N VAL A 200 -3.34 -12.18 5.38
CA VAL A 200 -3.81 -13.53 5.05
C VAL A 200 -3.94 -13.70 3.54
N GLY A 201 -3.59 -14.89 3.04
CA GLY A 201 -3.89 -15.34 1.69
C GLY A 201 -2.81 -15.08 0.63
N LYS A 202 -1.63 -14.58 1.02
CA LYS A 202 -0.49 -14.48 0.10
C LYS A 202 0.13 -15.85 -0.07
N VAL A 203 0.45 -16.21 -1.32
CA VAL A 203 0.93 -17.54 -1.70
C VAL A 203 2.30 -17.41 -2.34
N ALA A 204 3.25 -18.24 -1.91
CA ALA A 204 4.57 -18.36 -2.51
C ALA A 204 4.88 -19.82 -2.85
N ILE A 205 5.62 -20.01 -3.94
CA ILE A 205 6.03 -21.33 -4.43
C ILE A 205 7.49 -21.54 -4.02
N ALA A 206 7.76 -22.63 -3.32
CA ALA A 206 9.10 -23.01 -2.91
C ALA A 206 10.03 -23.21 -4.12
N PRO A 207 11.13 -22.45 -4.24
CA PRO A 207 12.06 -22.61 -5.35
C PRO A 207 12.88 -23.90 -5.21
N PRO A 208 13.44 -24.45 -6.31
CA PRO A 208 14.21 -25.70 -6.28
C PRO A 208 15.47 -25.65 -5.40
N ASN A 209 16.06 -24.47 -5.25
CA ASN A 209 17.28 -24.21 -4.50
C ASN A 209 17.03 -23.62 -3.10
N MET A 210 15.80 -23.72 -2.56
CA MET A 210 15.51 -23.27 -1.21
C MET A 210 16.33 -24.04 -0.16
N GLU A 211 16.64 -23.39 0.94
CA GLU A 211 17.16 -24.07 2.12
C GLU A 211 16.14 -25.09 2.65
N ARG A 212 16.59 -26.18 3.27
CA ARG A 212 15.66 -27.14 3.85
C ARG A 212 15.11 -26.59 5.16
N GLY A 213 13.80 -26.68 5.36
CA GLY A 213 13.17 -26.06 6.50
C GLY A 213 11.72 -26.46 6.73
N VAL A 214 11.15 -25.92 7.79
CA VAL A 214 9.75 -26.14 8.22
C VAL A 214 9.00 -24.82 8.26
N ILE A 215 7.69 -24.87 8.09
CA ILE A 215 6.83 -23.69 8.31
C ILE A 215 6.57 -23.42 9.80
N ASN A 216 6.38 -22.15 10.15
CA ASN A 216 5.87 -21.74 11.46
C ASN A 216 4.33 -21.67 11.51
N GLN A 217 3.77 -21.39 12.69
CA GLN A 217 2.32 -21.30 12.96
C GLN A 217 1.55 -20.29 12.08
N ALA A 218 2.23 -19.30 11.49
CA ALA A 218 1.61 -18.27 10.66
C ALA A 218 1.41 -18.73 9.22
N LEU A 219 1.87 -19.93 8.84
CA LEU A 219 1.80 -20.46 7.47
C LEU A 219 0.95 -21.74 7.34
N LEU A 220 0.40 -21.96 6.16
CA LEU A 220 -0.14 -23.25 5.70
C LEU A 220 0.76 -23.73 4.57
N LYS A 221 1.16 -25.01 4.58
CA LYS A 221 1.81 -25.63 3.43
C LYS A 221 0.83 -26.47 2.63
N ILE A 222 0.97 -26.45 1.30
CA ILE A 222 0.22 -27.28 0.36
C ILE A 222 1.20 -27.87 -0.67
N ALA A 223 1.19 -29.19 -0.84
CA ALA A 223 1.82 -29.91 -1.93
C ALA A 223 0.73 -30.32 -2.93
N LEU A 224 0.78 -29.80 -4.15
CA LEU A 224 -0.17 -30.13 -5.20
C LEU A 224 0.25 -31.39 -5.95
N ASN A 225 -0.72 -32.09 -6.53
CA ASN A 225 -0.44 -33.02 -7.61
C ASN A 225 -0.27 -32.18 -8.88
N ASN A 226 0.96 -31.97 -9.34
CA ASN A 226 1.25 -31.12 -10.50
C ASN A 226 0.68 -31.67 -11.82
N ASN A 227 0.24 -32.93 -11.85
CA ASN A 227 -0.53 -33.49 -12.98
C ASN A 227 -2.01 -33.12 -12.94
N ALA A 228 -2.49 -32.59 -11.80
CA ALA A 228 -3.86 -32.17 -11.57
C ALA A 228 -3.99 -30.63 -11.59
N LEU A 229 -3.17 -29.94 -10.82
CA LEU A 229 -3.27 -28.50 -10.63
C LEU A 229 -1.88 -27.87 -10.68
N ILE A 230 -1.74 -26.87 -11.55
CA ILE A 230 -0.47 -26.16 -11.74
C ILE A 230 -0.27 -25.20 -10.56
N ASN A 231 0.94 -25.21 -9.97
CA ASN A 231 1.29 -24.38 -8.82
C ASN A 231 1.05 -22.89 -9.07
N GLU A 232 1.45 -22.41 -10.24
CA GLU A 232 1.29 -21.02 -10.68
C GLU A 232 -0.19 -20.65 -10.83
N TYR A 233 -1.02 -21.56 -11.35
CA TYR A 233 -2.46 -21.35 -11.41
C TYR A 233 -3.08 -21.32 -10.00
N PHE A 234 -2.64 -22.19 -9.08
CA PHE A 234 -3.12 -22.13 -7.69
C PHE A 234 -2.72 -20.84 -6.98
N LYS A 235 -1.53 -20.28 -7.28
CA LYS A 235 -1.07 -18.98 -6.78
C LYS A 235 -1.98 -17.82 -7.24
N ILE A 236 -2.58 -17.93 -8.41
CA ILE A 236 -3.62 -17.02 -8.92
C ILE A 236 -4.97 -17.30 -8.24
N LEU A 237 -5.37 -18.58 -8.19
CA LEU A 237 -6.67 -19.05 -7.69
C LEU A 237 -6.89 -18.67 -6.23
N PHE A 238 -5.89 -18.87 -5.37
CA PHE A 238 -6.09 -18.77 -3.93
C PHE A 238 -6.44 -17.36 -3.45
N PRO A 239 -5.70 -16.30 -3.81
CA PRO A 239 -6.06 -14.95 -3.41
C PRO A 239 -7.32 -14.43 -4.10
N ALA A 240 -7.60 -14.85 -5.34
CA ALA A 240 -8.70 -14.30 -6.13
C ALA A 240 -10.05 -14.98 -5.86
N PHE A 241 -10.04 -16.29 -5.57
CA PHE A 241 -11.26 -17.05 -5.30
C PHE A 241 -11.42 -17.34 -3.81
N PHE A 242 -10.54 -18.17 -3.23
CA PHE A 242 -10.68 -18.62 -1.85
C PHE A 242 -10.79 -17.45 -0.87
N MET A 243 -9.93 -16.45 -0.95
CA MET A 243 -9.98 -15.30 -0.02
C MET A 243 -11.23 -14.42 -0.14
N ARG A 244 -12.03 -14.58 -1.19
CA ARG A 244 -13.24 -13.79 -1.45
C ARG A 244 -14.54 -14.56 -1.19
N THR A 245 -14.50 -15.86 -0.92
CA THR A 245 -15.73 -16.60 -0.58
C THR A 245 -16.24 -16.20 0.79
N ASP A 246 -17.57 -16.23 0.99
CA ASP A 246 -18.19 -15.83 2.26
C ASP A 246 -17.67 -16.65 3.45
N THR A 247 -17.37 -17.94 3.22
CA THR A 247 -16.74 -18.85 4.19
C THR A 247 -15.40 -18.34 4.70
N LEU A 248 -14.67 -17.59 3.88
CA LEU A 248 -13.31 -17.07 4.14
C LEU A 248 -13.30 -15.55 4.40
N SER A 249 -14.38 -14.84 4.04
CA SER A 249 -14.49 -13.38 4.13
C SER A 249 -15.01 -12.86 5.49
N ASP A 250 -15.60 -13.75 6.31
CA ASP A 250 -16.12 -13.46 7.67
C ASP A 250 -15.03 -13.22 8.75
N LEU A 251 -13.80 -12.94 8.31
CA LEU A 251 -12.70 -12.40 9.14
C LEU A 251 -12.93 -10.93 9.58
N LYS A 252 -14.15 -10.40 9.44
CA LYS A 252 -14.51 -9.01 9.75
C LYS A 252 -14.78 -8.74 11.24
N GLY A 253 -14.97 -9.78 12.07
CA GLY A 253 -15.43 -9.62 13.47
C GLY A 253 -14.41 -9.91 14.59
N THR A 254 -13.21 -10.42 14.29
CA THR A 254 -12.23 -10.80 15.35
C THR A 254 -10.92 -10.02 15.21
N ALA A 255 -10.36 -9.59 16.34
CA ALA A 255 -9.18 -8.73 16.40
C ALA A 255 -7.88 -9.33 15.81
N GLN A 256 -7.90 -10.61 15.41
CA GLN A 256 -6.82 -11.26 14.68
C GLN A 256 -7.40 -12.00 13.46
N LYS A 257 -7.16 -11.45 12.26
CA LYS A 257 -7.46 -12.11 10.99
C LYS A 257 -6.60 -13.38 10.87
N ASN A 258 -7.18 -14.54 11.17
CA ASN A 258 -6.54 -15.84 11.05
C ASN A 258 -7.26 -16.65 9.98
N MET A 259 -6.53 -17.29 9.07
CA MET A 259 -7.13 -18.12 8.01
C MET A 259 -8.02 -19.23 8.57
N VAL A 260 -9.06 -19.61 7.82
CA VAL A 260 -9.98 -20.72 8.16
C VAL A 260 -9.24 -22.03 8.41
N SER A 261 -9.94 -22.96 9.07
CA SER A 261 -9.38 -24.28 9.37
C SER A 261 -9.06 -25.06 8.09
N VAL A 262 -8.07 -25.97 8.17
CA VAL A 262 -7.74 -26.88 7.06
C VAL A 262 -8.94 -27.76 6.68
N ASP A 263 -9.81 -28.12 7.63
CA ASP A 263 -11.01 -28.92 7.35
C ASP A 263 -12.04 -28.12 6.54
N THR A 264 -12.19 -26.82 6.84
CA THR A 264 -13.01 -25.88 6.05
C THR A 264 -12.48 -25.76 4.62
N LEU A 265 -11.18 -25.48 4.46
CA LEU A 265 -10.55 -25.35 3.14
C LEU A 265 -10.68 -26.64 2.29
N ARG A 266 -10.71 -27.81 2.93
CA ARG A 266 -10.90 -29.10 2.22
C ARG A 266 -12.32 -29.29 1.68
N LYS A 267 -13.30 -28.61 2.25
CA LYS A 267 -14.74 -28.71 1.91
C LYS A 267 -15.22 -27.58 1.02
N GLU A 268 -14.41 -26.55 0.82
CA GLU A 268 -14.72 -25.44 -0.06
C GLU A 268 -14.48 -25.86 -1.53
N PRO A 269 -15.51 -25.85 -2.39
CA PRO A 269 -15.33 -26.13 -3.81
C PRO A 269 -14.72 -24.91 -4.51
N PHE A 270 -14.00 -25.14 -5.60
CA PHE A 270 -13.44 -24.08 -6.42
C PHE A 270 -13.58 -24.38 -7.93
N PRO A 271 -13.61 -23.34 -8.78
CA PRO A 271 -13.72 -23.53 -10.23
C PRO A 271 -12.41 -24.09 -10.78
N TYR A 272 -12.51 -25.24 -11.46
CA TYR A 272 -11.37 -26.02 -11.91
C TYR A 272 -11.37 -26.17 -13.44
N PRO A 273 -10.49 -25.42 -14.14
CA PRO A 273 -10.34 -25.50 -15.59
C PRO A 273 -9.54 -26.73 -16.06
N PRO A 274 -9.66 -27.09 -17.36
CA PRO A 274 -8.76 -28.00 -18.05
C PRO A 274 -7.28 -27.66 -17.81
N LEU A 275 -6.42 -28.69 -17.76
CA LEU A 275 -5.00 -28.50 -17.46
C LEU A 275 -4.28 -27.66 -18.54
N ALA A 276 -4.69 -27.78 -19.81
CA ALA A 276 -4.17 -26.96 -20.89
C ALA A 276 -4.59 -25.49 -20.73
N GLU A 277 -5.86 -25.24 -20.40
CA GLU A 277 -6.36 -23.89 -20.11
C GLU A 277 -5.67 -23.26 -18.89
N GLN A 278 -5.38 -24.02 -17.82
CA GLN A 278 -4.59 -23.51 -16.67
C GLN A 278 -3.25 -22.90 -17.13
N ARG A 279 -2.54 -23.54 -18.07
CA ARG A 279 -1.27 -23.02 -18.61
C ARG A 279 -1.48 -21.73 -19.39
N ARG A 280 -2.53 -21.67 -20.21
CA ARG A 280 -2.87 -20.49 -21.00
C ARG A 280 -3.28 -19.32 -20.10
N ILE A 281 -4.04 -19.59 -19.03
CA ILE A 281 -4.41 -18.58 -18.02
C ILE A 281 -3.17 -18.03 -17.33
N VAL A 282 -2.27 -18.88 -16.84
CA VAL A 282 -1.01 -18.44 -16.20
C VAL A 282 -0.21 -17.54 -17.14
N ALA A 283 0.03 -17.99 -18.37
CA ALA A 283 0.76 -17.19 -19.36
C ALA A 283 0.11 -15.83 -19.63
N LYS A 284 -1.23 -15.77 -19.71
CA LYS A 284 -1.94 -14.52 -19.96
C LYS A 284 -1.93 -13.58 -18.75
N VAL A 285 -2.05 -14.12 -17.54
CA VAL A 285 -1.94 -13.32 -16.31
C VAL A 285 -0.52 -12.74 -16.20
N ASP A 286 0.52 -13.54 -16.46
CA ASP A 286 1.91 -13.06 -16.42
C ASP A 286 2.15 -11.92 -17.43
N GLU A 287 1.65 -12.07 -18.67
CA GLU A 287 1.69 -11.02 -19.70
C GLU A 287 1.03 -9.72 -19.23
N LEU A 288 -0.19 -9.81 -18.69
CA LEU A 288 -0.95 -8.63 -18.27
C LEU A 288 -0.36 -7.99 -16.99
N MET A 289 0.17 -8.79 -16.07
CA MET A 289 0.85 -8.28 -14.87
C MET A 289 2.12 -7.50 -15.23
N LEU A 290 2.88 -7.98 -16.23
CA LEU A 290 4.02 -7.24 -16.75
C LEU A 290 3.61 -5.89 -17.36
N LEU A 291 2.50 -5.84 -18.10
CA LEU A 291 1.95 -4.58 -18.60
C LEU A 291 1.50 -3.66 -17.47
N CYS A 292 0.88 -4.19 -16.41
CA CYS A 292 0.56 -3.41 -15.21
C CYS A 292 1.83 -2.85 -14.54
N ASP A 293 2.92 -3.62 -14.45
CA ASP A 293 4.21 -3.14 -13.91
C ASP A 293 4.76 -1.98 -14.74
N GLN A 294 4.66 -2.07 -16.07
CA GLN A 294 5.07 -1.00 -16.99
C GLN A 294 4.22 0.26 -16.83
N LEU A 295 2.90 0.11 -16.74
CA LEU A 295 1.98 1.22 -16.50
C LEU A 295 2.26 1.90 -15.14
N GLU A 296 2.54 1.11 -14.12
CA GLU A 296 2.90 1.60 -12.79
C GLU A 296 4.16 2.45 -12.86
N GLN A 297 5.23 1.91 -13.45
CA GLN A 297 6.50 2.60 -13.62
C GLN A 297 6.35 3.89 -14.45
N GLN A 298 5.59 3.87 -15.56
CA GLN A 298 5.36 5.05 -16.39
C GLN A 298 4.58 6.13 -15.65
N THR A 299 3.56 5.74 -14.88
CA THR A 299 2.74 6.67 -14.09
C THR A 299 3.58 7.33 -13.00
N GLU A 300 4.37 6.56 -12.26
CA GLU A 300 5.27 7.10 -11.24
C GLU A 300 6.32 8.04 -11.83
N ALA A 301 6.96 7.64 -12.93
CA ALA A 301 7.93 8.50 -13.62
C ALA A 301 7.30 9.80 -14.11
N SER A 302 6.05 9.76 -14.60
CA SER A 302 5.30 10.96 -15.01
C SER A 302 5.00 11.87 -13.81
N ILE A 303 4.59 11.30 -12.67
CA ILE A 303 4.32 12.07 -11.44
C ILE A 303 5.59 12.74 -10.94
N ASP A 304 6.69 12.00 -10.87
CA ASP A 304 7.97 12.50 -10.37
C ASP A 304 8.53 13.58 -11.31
N ALA A 305 8.47 13.37 -12.63
CA ALA A 305 8.88 14.37 -13.61
C ALA A 305 8.04 15.66 -13.52
N HIS A 306 6.72 15.53 -13.33
CA HIS A 306 5.83 16.67 -13.14
C HIS A 306 6.17 17.44 -11.85
N ALA A 307 6.42 16.72 -10.75
CA ALA A 307 6.80 17.32 -9.48
C ALA A 307 8.12 18.10 -9.60
N THR A 308 9.14 17.52 -10.25
CA THR A 308 10.41 18.20 -10.51
C THR A 308 10.23 19.42 -11.41
N LEU A 309 9.40 19.34 -12.46
CA LEU A 309 9.11 20.48 -13.33
C LEU A 309 8.49 21.63 -12.54
N VAL A 310 7.46 21.35 -11.73
CA VAL A 310 6.81 22.36 -10.88
C VAL A 310 7.82 22.98 -9.89
N GLU A 311 8.64 22.16 -9.24
CA GLU A 311 9.66 22.65 -8.30
C GLU A 311 10.68 23.58 -8.97
N VAL A 312 11.22 23.20 -10.13
CA VAL A 312 12.20 24.01 -10.88
C VAL A 312 11.56 25.33 -11.35
N LEU A 313 10.33 25.29 -11.85
CA LEU A 313 9.61 26.50 -12.29
C LEU A 313 9.35 27.45 -11.11
N LEU A 314 8.92 26.92 -9.96
CA LEU A 314 8.71 27.73 -8.76
C LEU A 314 10.02 28.29 -8.18
N SER A 315 11.12 27.53 -8.21
CA SER A 315 12.44 28.02 -7.81
C SER A 315 12.89 29.18 -8.70
N THR A 316 12.62 29.09 -10.01
CA THR A 316 12.95 30.17 -10.95
C THR A 316 12.25 31.48 -10.57
N LEU A 317 11.04 31.43 -9.98
CA LEU A 317 10.38 32.62 -9.44
C LEU A 317 11.13 33.19 -8.23
N THR A 318 11.52 32.34 -7.27
CA THR A 318 12.22 32.81 -6.06
C THR A 318 13.62 33.34 -6.36
N ASP A 319 14.26 32.80 -7.40
CA ASP A 319 15.61 33.16 -7.84
C ASP A 319 15.64 34.39 -8.77
N SER A 320 14.46 34.91 -9.17
CA SER A 320 14.38 36.11 -10.03
C SER A 320 15.05 37.31 -9.38
N ALA A 321 15.94 38.02 -10.09
CA ALA A 321 16.73 39.10 -9.52
C ALA A 321 15.87 40.35 -9.20
N ASP A 322 14.87 40.63 -10.03
CA ASP A 322 14.00 41.80 -9.91
C ASP A 322 12.54 41.50 -10.30
N ALA A 323 11.69 42.53 -10.20
CA ALA A 323 10.26 42.43 -10.47
C ALA A 323 9.94 42.19 -11.97
N ASP A 324 10.79 42.66 -12.88
CA ASP A 324 10.59 42.49 -14.32
C ASP A 324 10.93 41.04 -14.73
N GLU A 325 12.02 40.48 -14.21
CA GLU A 325 12.36 39.07 -14.38
C GLU A 325 11.31 38.15 -13.74
N LEU A 326 10.81 38.50 -12.54
CA LEU A 326 9.72 37.77 -11.90
C LEU A 326 8.47 37.77 -12.79
N ALA A 327 8.07 38.91 -13.34
CA ALA A 327 6.89 39.04 -14.19
C ALA A 327 7.01 38.17 -15.46
N GLN A 328 8.20 38.12 -16.06
CA GLN A 328 8.48 37.25 -17.21
C GLN A 328 8.42 35.77 -16.86
N ASN A 329 9.02 35.36 -15.74
CA ASN A 329 9.00 33.98 -15.27
C ASN A 329 7.59 33.53 -14.87
N TRP A 330 6.82 34.42 -14.24
CA TRP A 330 5.41 34.19 -13.93
C TRP A 330 4.55 34.03 -15.18
N ALA A 331 4.76 34.86 -16.21
CA ALA A 331 4.00 34.77 -17.46
C ALA A 331 4.12 33.37 -18.10
N ARG A 332 5.31 32.78 -18.09
CA ARG A 332 5.56 31.41 -18.61
C ARG A 332 4.79 30.34 -17.81
N ILE A 333 4.74 30.49 -16.48
CA ILE A 333 4.02 29.57 -15.60
C ILE A 333 2.50 29.75 -15.78
N ALA A 334 2.03 31.00 -15.88
CA ALA A 334 0.62 31.33 -16.04
C ALA A 334 0.04 30.78 -17.35
N GLU A 335 0.82 30.75 -18.45
CA GLU A 335 0.40 30.15 -19.72
C GLU A 335 0.08 28.64 -19.60
N HIS A 336 0.71 27.95 -18.65
CA HIS A 336 0.52 26.51 -18.42
C HIS A 336 -0.12 26.20 -17.05
N PHE A 337 -0.76 27.19 -16.43
CA PHE A 337 -1.25 27.10 -15.05
C PHE A 337 -2.15 25.88 -14.81
N ASP A 338 -3.13 25.68 -15.70
CA ASP A 338 -4.13 24.60 -15.59
C ASP A 338 -3.52 23.20 -15.77
N SER A 339 -2.33 23.10 -16.36
CA SER A 339 -1.62 21.82 -16.51
C SER A 339 -0.63 21.58 -15.36
N LEU A 340 0.03 22.63 -14.87
CA LEU A 340 1.04 22.55 -13.81
C LEU A 340 0.42 22.30 -12.43
N PHE A 341 -0.70 22.95 -12.12
CA PHE A 341 -1.29 22.98 -10.77
C PHE A 341 -2.57 22.16 -10.67
N THR A 342 -2.50 20.90 -11.09
CA THR A 342 -3.64 19.95 -11.11
C THR A 342 -3.78 19.14 -9.82
N THR A 343 -2.78 19.17 -8.94
CA THR A 343 -2.74 18.36 -7.70
C THR A 343 -2.67 19.22 -6.45
N GLU A 344 -3.18 18.70 -5.33
CA GLU A 344 -3.09 19.37 -4.02
C GLU A 344 -1.63 19.71 -3.65
N GLN A 345 -0.70 18.78 -3.92
CA GLN A 345 0.73 19.00 -3.67
C GLN A 345 1.29 20.16 -4.49
N SER A 346 1.00 20.22 -5.80
CA SER A 346 1.45 21.32 -6.66
C SER A 346 0.84 22.66 -6.25
N ILE A 347 -0.42 22.67 -5.82
CA ILE A 347 -1.13 23.87 -5.36
C ILE A 347 -0.52 24.37 -4.03
N ASP A 348 -0.22 23.47 -3.10
CA ASP A 348 0.41 23.84 -1.84
C ASP A 348 1.84 24.35 -2.04
N ALA A 349 2.61 23.76 -2.97
CA ALA A 349 3.91 24.28 -3.36
C ALA A 349 3.80 25.72 -3.88
N LEU A 350 2.85 25.99 -4.79
CA LEU A 350 2.59 27.35 -5.28
C LEU A 350 2.25 28.33 -4.15
N LYS A 351 1.37 27.94 -3.22
CA LYS A 351 1.02 28.80 -2.06
C LYS A 351 2.25 29.17 -1.24
N GLN A 352 3.11 28.19 -0.94
CA GLN A 352 4.34 28.44 -0.20
C GLN A 352 5.29 29.37 -0.97
N THR A 353 5.45 29.17 -2.28
CA THR A 353 6.25 30.06 -3.12
C THR A 353 5.69 31.48 -3.13
N VAL A 354 4.38 31.67 -3.23
CA VAL A 354 3.76 33.01 -3.15
C VAL A 354 4.04 33.68 -1.81
N LEU A 355 3.93 32.95 -0.69
CA LEU A 355 4.26 33.48 0.64
C LEU A 355 5.75 33.85 0.74
N GLN A 356 6.64 33.04 0.19
CA GLN A 356 8.07 33.32 0.16
C GLN A 356 8.36 34.58 -0.65
N LEU A 357 7.79 34.71 -1.85
CA LEU A 357 7.91 35.91 -2.69
C LEU A 357 7.39 37.18 -1.97
N ALA A 358 6.33 37.04 -1.17
CA ALA A 358 5.80 38.14 -0.36
C ALA A 358 6.80 38.62 0.69
N VAL A 359 7.42 37.69 1.42
CA VAL A 359 8.43 37.99 2.44
C VAL A 359 9.73 38.51 1.84
N MET A 360 10.06 38.11 0.61
CA MET A 360 11.19 38.66 -0.15
C MET A 360 10.88 40.02 -0.78
N GLY A 361 9.64 40.53 -0.65
CA GLY A 361 9.21 41.81 -1.21
C GLY A 361 9.16 41.86 -2.74
N LYS A 362 9.10 40.69 -3.41
CA LYS A 362 9.13 40.57 -4.87
C LYS A 362 7.75 40.67 -5.54
N LEU A 363 6.66 40.57 -4.77
CA LEU A 363 5.29 40.55 -5.33
C LEU A 363 4.78 41.92 -5.82
N VAL A 364 5.39 43.02 -5.40
CA VAL A 364 4.96 44.39 -5.75
C VAL A 364 6.17 45.27 -6.06
N SER A 365 5.98 46.25 -6.94
CA SER A 365 7.00 47.26 -7.26
C SER A 365 7.26 48.15 -6.05
N GLN A 366 8.54 48.42 -5.75
CA GLN A 366 8.93 49.34 -4.69
C GLN A 366 8.81 50.79 -5.18
N SER A 367 8.34 51.69 -4.32
CA SER A 367 8.29 53.13 -4.60
C SER A 367 9.42 53.85 -3.88
N SER A 368 10.14 54.74 -4.57
CA SER A 368 11.12 55.63 -3.93
C SER A 368 10.50 56.67 -3.01
N ASP A 369 9.17 56.85 -3.10
CA ASP A 369 8.41 57.79 -2.28
C ASP A 369 7.99 57.16 -0.93
N ASP A 370 8.14 55.85 -0.77
CA ASP A 370 7.84 55.16 0.49
C ASP A 370 8.88 55.52 1.56
N GLU A 371 8.42 55.75 2.80
CA GLU A 371 9.32 56.01 3.92
C GLU A 371 10.16 54.74 4.21
N PRO A 372 11.51 54.84 4.23
CA PRO A 372 12.35 53.69 4.54
C PRO A 372 12.03 53.10 5.91
N ALA A 373 12.02 51.78 6.01
CA ALA A 373 11.76 51.05 7.25
C ALA A 373 12.74 51.45 8.37
N SER A 374 13.95 51.88 8.04
CA SER A 374 14.92 52.41 9.02
C SER A 374 14.36 53.61 9.80
N VAL A 375 13.63 54.51 9.14
CA VAL A 375 12.99 55.68 9.77
C VAL A 375 11.85 55.24 10.69
N LEU A 376 11.07 54.23 10.28
CA LEU A 376 10.02 53.66 11.11
C LEU A 376 10.61 52.96 12.35
N LEU A 377 11.72 52.24 12.21
CA LEU A 377 12.41 51.60 13.32
C LEU A 377 12.97 52.62 14.32
N GLU A 378 13.51 53.74 13.85
CA GLU A 378 13.93 54.87 14.71
C GLU A 378 12.75 55.41 15.52
N LYS A 379 11.60 55.66 14.88
CA LYS A 379 10.37 56.11 15.57
C LYS A 379 9.89 55.11 16.62
N ILE A 380 9.92 53.81 16.30
CA ILE A 380 9.54 52.74 17.25
C ILE A 380 10.51 52.71 18.44
N ALA A 381 11.82 52.89 18.20
CA ALA A 381 12.82 52.94 19.26
C ALA A 381 12.60 54.13 20.21
N GLU A 382 12.30 55.31 19.66
CA GLU A 382 11.96 56.51 20.44
C GLU A 382 10.68 56.33 21.26
N GLU A 383 9.62 55.79 20.65
CA GLU A 383 8.35 55.50 21.34
C GLU A 383 8.56 54.50 22.48
N LYS A 384 9.35 53.44 22.25
CA LYS A 384 9.69 52.47 23.30
C LYS A 384 10.44 53.09 24.46
N GLU A 385 11.41 53.97 24.20
CA GLU A 385 12.14 54.67 25.27
C GLU A 385 11.20 55.54 26.11
N GLN A 386 10.25 56.24 25.48
CA GLN A 386 9.22 56.99 26.19
C GLN A 386 8.34 56.07 27.06
N LEU A 387 7.87 54.94 26.51
CA LEU A 387 7.06 53.96 27.26
C LEU A 387 7.82 53.33 28.43
N ILE A 388 9.15 53.17 28.32
CA ILE A 388 10.03 52.73 29.42
C ILE A 388 10.09 53.80 30.50
N GLN A 389 10.28 55.07 30.13
CA GLN A 389 10.29 56.20 31.07
C GLN A 389 8.95 56.36 31.80
N GLU A 390 7.84 56.15 31.09
CA GLU A 390 6.48 56.13 31.62
C GLU A 390 6.15 54.85 32.42
N LYS A 391 7.06 53.87 32.47
CA LYS A 391 6.90 52.56 33.15
C LYS A 391 5.74 51.71 32.63
N LYS A 392 5.30 51.94 31.38
CA LYS A 392 4.28 51.12 30.71
C LYS A 392 4.85 49.79 30.22
N ILE A 393 6.13 49.79 29.82
CA ILE A 393 6.87 48.59 29.44
C ILE A 393 8.18 48.48 30.24
N LYS A 394 8.73 47.27 30.34
CA LYS A 394 10.00 47.02 31.05
C LYS A 394 11.19 47.21 30.11
N PRO A 395 12.32 47.77 30.59
CA PRO A 395 13.54 47.86 29.80
C PRO A 395 14.06 46.46 29.45
N ARG A 396 14.49 46.28 28.21
CA ARG A 396 15.04 45.01 27.70
C ARG A 396 16.53 45.11 27.47
N LYS A 397 17.16 43.94 27.46
CA LYS A 397 18.56 43.81 27.12
C LYS A 397 18.72 44.04 25.61
N ALA A 398 19.66 44.90 25.23
CA ALA A 398 20.01 45.09 23.82
C ALA A 398 20.42 43.76 23.17
N LEU A 399 19.87 43.49 21.99
CA LEU A 399 20.22 42.34 21.18
C LEU A 399 21.49 42.62 20.38
N PRO A 400 22.25 41.58 19.99
CA PRO A 400 23.38 41.75 19.08
C PRO A 400 22.91 42.30 17.73
N PRO A 401 23.78 43.03 17.00
CA PRO A 401 23.51 43.45 15.63
C PRO A 401 23.22 42.23 14.74
N ILE A 402 22.57 42.48 13.61
CA ILE A 402 22.31 41.45 12.61
C ILE A 402 23.55 41.30 11.73
N GLU A 403 24.18 40.13 11.81
CA GLU A 403 25.40 39.81 11.07
C GLU A 403 25.09 39.46 9.60
N ASP A 404 26.10 39.54 8.73
CA ASP A 404 25.93 39.27 7.29
C ASP A 404 25.49 37.83 7.03
N GLU A 405 25.95 36.86 7.82
CA GLU A 405 25.56 35.45 7.70
C GLU A 405 24.09 35.19 8.08
N GLU A 406 23.44 36.11 8.80
CA GLU A 406 22.02 36.02 9.14
C GLU A 406 21.11 36.56 8.03
N ARG A 407 21.67 37.25 7.03
CA ARG A 407 20.93 37.83 5.90
C ARG A 407 20.70 36.76 4.85
N LEU A 408 19.47 36.27 4.79
CA LEU A 408 19.10 35.14 3.92
C LEU A 408 18.96 35.53 2.45
N PHE A 409 18.68 36.80 2.16
CA PHE A 409 18.49 37.34 0.81
C PHE A 409 18.67 38.88 0.81
N ASP A 410 18.82 39.44 -0.37
CA ASP A 410 18.92 40.89 -0.57
C ASP A 410 17.57 41.56 -0.38
N LEU A 411 17.55 42.62 0.45
CA LEU A 411 16.31 43.34 0.74
C LEU A 411 15.95 44.31 -0.39
N PRO A 412 14.65 44.49 -0.67
CA PRO A 412 14.17 45.54 -1.57
C PRO A 412 14.53 46.95 -1.08
N LEU A 413 14.43 47.93 -1.99
CA LEU A 413 14.61 49.34 -1.66
C LEU A 413 13.72 49.75 -0.47
N GLY A 414 14.33 50.37 0.54
CA GLY A 414 13.62 50.88 1.72
C GLY A 414 13.33 49.83 2.80
N TRP A 415 13.63 48.55 2.58
CA TRP A 415 13.47 47.51 3.59
C TRP A 415 14.70 47.43 4.50
N GLU A 416 14.50 47.06 5.76
CA GLU A 416 15.56 46.94 6.76
C GLU A 416 15.38 45.62 7.54
N TRP A 417 16.48 44.92 7.81
CA TRP A 417 16.44 43.75 8.68
C TRP A 417 16.27 44.22 10.13
N CYS A 418 15.30 43.66 10.84
CA CYS A 418 15.11 43.92 12.27
C CYS A 418 14.88 42.62 13.05
N ARG A 419 15.15 42.65 14.35
CA ARG A 419 14.78 41.59 15.28
C ARG A 419 13.30 41.76 15.63
N LEU A 420 12.61 40.66 15.90
CA LEU A 420 11.20 40.71 16.34
C LEU A 420 11.02 41.57 17.62
N ASP A 421 12.04 41.61 18.48
CA ASP A 421 12.04 42.43 19.69
C ASP A 421 12.07 43.93 19.40
N ASP A 422 12.53 44.35 18.21
CA ASP A 422 12.57 45.74 17.77
C ASP A 422 11.16 46.26 17.48
N ILE A 423 10.25 45.38 17.01
CA ILE A 423 8.89 45.75 16.58
C ILE A 423 7.77 45.26 17.51
N CYS A 424 8.10 44.52 18.57
CA CYS A 424 7.13 44.03 19.55
C CYS A 424 7.33 44.67 20.94
N ASP A 425 6.25 44.93 21.67
CA ASP A 425 6.33 45.37 23.09
C ASP A 425 6.85 44.28 24.03
N GLY A 426 6.88 43.03 23.55
CA GLY A 426 6.36 41.89 24.31
C GLY A 426 6.63 40.51 23.72
N ILE A 427 7.83 39.90 23.83
CA ILE A 427 7.99 38.47 23.51
C ILE A 427 7.96 37.67 24.82
N THR A 428 6.91 36.86 25.01
CA THR A 428 6.76 35.98 26.17
C THR A 428 6.16 34.64 25.76
N SER A 429 6.50 33.59 26.50
CA SER A 429 5.80 32.31 26.39
C SER A 429 4.52 32.33 27.22
N GLY A 430 3.48 31.65 26.73
CA GLY A 430 2.29 31.37 27.53
C GLY A 430 2.60 30.49 28.74
N SER A 431 1.75 30.57 29.77
CA SER A 431 1.79 29.68 30.93
C SER A 431 0.51 28.85 31.01
N THR A 432 0.59 27.72 31.73
CA THR A 432 -0.59 26.90 32.04
C THR A 432 -1.08 27.25 33.44
N PRO A 433 -2.25 27.89 33.58
CA PRO A 433 -2.84 28.16 34.90
C PRO A 433 -3.13 26.85 35.65
N PRO A 434 -3.16 26.88 37.00
CA PRO A 434 -3.58 25.73 37.78
C PRO A 434 -5.05 25.38 37.48
N LYS A 435 -5.42 24.09 37.62
CA LYS A 435 -6.76 23.58 37.28
C LYS A 435 -7.89 24.33 38.02
N SER A 436 -7.61 24.81 39.23
CA SER A 436 -8.54 25.59 40.06
C SER A 436 -8.88 26.98 39.49
N SER A 437 -8.14 27.47 38.50
CA SER A 437 -8.39 28.76 37.85
C SER A 437 -9.34 28.67 36.65
N PHE A 438 -9.73 27.47 36.23
CA PHE A 438 -10.71 27.29 35.16
C PHE A 438 -12.12 27.29 35.75
N ILE A 439 -12.94 28.25 35.31
CA ILE A 439 -14.36 28.38 35.68
C ILE A 439 -15.22 28.11 34.44
N ASP A 440 -16.39 27.50 34.66
CA ASP A 440 -17.31 27.17 33.58
C ASP A 440 -18.16 28.40 33.17
N ASP A 441 -18.29 28.59 31.86
CA ASP A 441 -19.31 29.39 31.15
C ASP A 441 -19.42 30.92 31.40
N THR A 442 -18.52 31.54 32.17
CA THR A 442 -18.54 33.03 32.39
C THR A 442 -17.16 33.72 32.43
N GLY A 443 -16.07 32.99 32.18
CA GLY A 443 -14.70 33.50 32.28
C GLY A 443 -14.10 34.07 30.99
N ILE A 444 -12.89 34.63 31.11
CA ILE A 444 -12.07 35.04 29.95
C ILE A 444 -11.57 33.76 29.23
N PRO A 445 -11.74 33.63 27.89
CA PRO A 445 -11.29 32.45 27.16
C PRO A 445 -9.78 32.20 27.31
N TYR A 446 -9.42 30.97 27.66
CA TYR A 446 -8.03 30.50 27.65
C TYR A 446 -7.71 29.83 26.31
N LEU A 447 -6.88 30.50 25.50
CA LEU A 447 -6.47 30.03 24.18
C LEU A 447 -5.41 28.91 24.30
N LYS A 448 -5.61 27.84 23.54
CA LYS A 448 -4.67 26.71 23.44
C LYS A 448 -4.22 26.50 22.00
N VAL A 449 -3.17 25.71 21.81
CA VAL A 449 -2.58 25.43 20.47
C VAL A 449 -3.61 24.94 19.44
N TYR A 450 -4.61 24.14 19.85
CA TYR A 450 -5.65 23.68 18.92
C TYR A 450 -6.59 24.79 18.45
N ASN A 451 -6.67 25.93 19.15
CA ASN A 451 -7.40 27.12 18.68
C ASN A 451 -6.68 27.84 17.54
N ILE A 452 -5.38 27.58 17.36
CA ILE A 452 -4.56 28.16 16.28
C ILE A 452 -4.48 27.21 15.09
N ARG A 453 -4.52 25.89 15.33
CA ARG A 453 -4.16 24.88 14.33
C ARG A 453 -5.13 24.73 13.16
N ASN A 454 -6.40 25.08 13.36
CA ASN A 454 -7.47 24.91 12.37
C ASN A 454 -8.32 26.18 12.27
N GLN A 455 -7.70 27.38 12.17
CA GLN A 455 -8.42 28.67 12.09
C GLN A 455 -9.60 28.59 11.10
N LYS A 456 -10.79 28.30 11.63
CA LYS A 456 -12.05 28.18 10.91
C LYS A 456 -12.91 29.34 11.31
#